data_AF-A0A349K588-F1
#
_entry.id   AF-A0A349K588-F1
#
_cell.length_a   1.000
_cell.length_b   1.000
_cell.length_c   1.000
_cell.angle_alpha   90.00
_cell.angle_beta   90.00
_cell.angle_gamma   90.00
#
_symmetry.space_group_name_H-M   'P 1'
#
loop_
_entity.id
_entity.type
_entity.pdbx_description
1 polymer ?
#
loop_
_entity_poly.entity_id
_entity_poly.type
_entity_poly.pdbx_seq_one_letter_code
_entity_poly.pdbx_strand_id
1 'polypeptide(L)' 'DHKSDPATAFAGSPDGVPKILLAHQPWSIFGATKAGADLQLSGHTHGGQFWPFVYAVRLANPYTAGLHNHDGTWIYVNRG' A
#
# COMPACT_ATOMS: atom_id res chain seq x y z
N ASP A 1 14.09 -11.55 -7.54
CA ASP A 1 13.87 -10.13 -7.20
C ASP A 1 12.42 -9.98 -6.75
N HIS A 2 12.16 -9.54 -5.52
CA HIS A 2 10.82 -9.53 -4.91
C HIS A 2 10.13 -8.17 -5.16
N LYS A 3 9.62 -7.95 -6.38
CA LYS A 3 8.88 -6.73 -6.73
C LYS A 3 7.37 -6.96 -6.59
N SER A 4 6.66 -5.94 -6.11
CA SER A 4 5.20 -5.96 -6.08
C SER A 4 4.66 -5.85 -7.51
N ASP A 5 3.76 -6.76 -7.87
CA ASP A 5 3.04 -6.75 -9.15
C ASP A 5 1.52 -6.95 -8.93
N PRO A 6 0.78 -5.85 -8.69
CA PRO A 6 -0.66 -5.91 -8.49
C PRO A 6 -1.45 -6.38 -9.72
N ALA A 7 -0.94 -6.16 -10.93
CA ALA A 7 -1.63 -6.57 -12.15
C ALA A 7 -1.65 -8.09 -12.27
N THR A 8 -0.50 -8.74 -12.04
CA THR A 8 -0.42 -10.21 -11.99
C THR A 8 -1.23 -10.77 -10.81
N ALA A 9 -1.22 -10.10 -9.65
CA ALA A 9 -1.99 -10.54 -8.48
C ALA A 9 -3.51 -10.57 -8.72
N PHE A 10 -4.05 -9.64 -9.53
CA PHE A 10 -5.47 -9.60 -9.89
C PHE A 10 -5.80 -10.33 -11.19
N ALA A 11 -4.84 -10.95 -11.86
CA ALA A 11 -5.09 -11.64 -13.11
C ALA A 11 -6.13 -12.76 -12.92
N GLY A 12 -7.18 -12.75 -13.75
CA GLY A 12 -8.28 -13.71 -13.67
C GLY A 12 -9.31 -13.42 -12.57
N SER A 13 -9.18 -12.31 -11.83
CA SER A 13 -10.25 -11.86 -10.94
C SER A 13 -11.51 -11.49 -11.74
N PRO A 14 -12.72 -11.84 -11.26
CA PRO A 14 -13.96 -11.45 -11.91
C PRO A 14 -14.10 -9.92 -12.05
N ASP A 15 -14.84 -9.48 -13.06
CA ASP A 15 -15.19 -8.07 -13.20
C ASP A 15 -16.28 -7.67 -12.18
N GLY A 16 -16.26 -6.40 -11.76
CA GLY A 16 -17.29 -5.82 -10.89
C GLY A 16 -17.27 -6.27 -9.42
N VAL A 17 -16.24 -6.99 -8.98
CA VAL A 17 -16.06 -7.38 -7.57
C VAL A 17 -15.03 -6.46 -6.88
N PRO A 18 -15.16 -6.23 -5.57
CA PRO A 18 -14.15 -5.49 -4.81
C PRO A 18 -12.77 -6.15 -4.88
N LYS A 19 -11.73 -5.37 -5.19
CA LYS A 19 -10.34 -5.79 -5.30
C LYS A 19 -9.53 -5.25 -4.12
N ILE A 20 -9.15 -6.16 -3.22
CA ILE A 20 -8.32 -5.85 -2.05
C ILE A 20 -6.91 -6.38 -2.25
N LEU A 21 -5.91 -5.49 -2.24
CA LEU A 21 -4.49 -5.84 -2.33
C LEU A 21 -3.87 -5.91 -0.93
N LEU A 22 -3.20 -7.01 -0.63
CA LEU A 22 -2.30 -7.11 0.53
C LEU A 22 -0.87 -6.85 0.07
N ALA A 23 -0.26 -5.77 0.54
CA ALA A 23 1.09 -5.40 0.15
C ALA A 23 1.91 -4.97 1.37
N HIS A 24 3.11 -5.52 1.53
CA HIS A 24 3.96 -5.18 2.67
C HIS A 24 4.40 -3.71 2.68
N GLN A 25 4.66 -3.11 1.51
CA GLN A 25 5.10 -1.73 1.41
C GLN A 25 3.95 -0.82 0.97
N PRO A 26 3.70 0.31 1.66
CA PRO A 26 2.70 1.29 1.22
C PRO A 26 2.93 1.80 -0.21
N TRP A 27 4.17 1.78 -0.70
CA TRP A 27 4.55 2.21 -2.05
C TRP A 27 3.88 1.41 -3.17
N SER A 28 3.40 0.19 -2.90
CA SER A 28 2.64 -0.58 -3.88
C SER A 28 1.37 0.13 -4.35
N ILE A 29 0.92 1.19 -3.67
CA ILE A 29 -0.33 1.90 -3.96
C ILE A 29 -0.38 2.42 -5.39
N PHE A 30 0.73 2.92 -5.95
CA PHE A 30 0.79 3.38 -7.33
C PHE A 30 0.52 2.25 -8.34
N GLY A 31 0.97 1.03 -8.04
CA GLY A 31 0.67 -0.14 -8.84
C GLY A 31 -0.74 -0.66 -8.60
N ALA A 32 -1.20 -0.62 -7.34
CA ALA A 32 -2.53 -1.05 -6.94
C ALA A 32 -3.62 -0.23 -7.64
N THR A 33 -3.49 1.09 -7.63
CA THR A 33 -4.41 2.01 -8.32
C THR A 33 -4.43 1.75 -9.82
N LYS A 34 -3.28 1.56 -10.46
CA LYS A 34 -3.21 1.20 -11.89
C LYS A 34 -3.85 -0.14 -12.21
N ALA A 35 -3.80 -1.09 -11.28
CA ALA A 35 -4.43 -2.41 -11.42
C ALA A 35 -5.92 -2.42 -11.03
N GLY A 36 -6.49 -1.28 -10.65
CA GLY A 36 -7.90 -1.13 -10.30
C GLY A 36 -8.24 -1.70 -8.93
N ALA A 37 -7.30 -1.65 -7.97
CA ALA A 37 -7.61 -1.98 -6.58
C ALA A 37 -8.57 -0.95 -5.97
N ASP A 38 -9.54 -1.43 -5.20
CA ASP A 38 -10.42 -0.58 -4.38
C ASP A 38 -9.77 -0.26 -3.03
N LEU A 39 -8.98 -1.20 -2.51
CA LEU A 39 -8.31 -1.07 -1.21
C LEU A 39 -6.95 -1.76 -1.21
N GLN A 40 -5.94 -1.09 -0.68
CA GLN A 40 -4.66 -1.69 -0.29
C GLN A 40 -4.54 -1.72 1.24
N LEU A 41 -4.17 -2.87 1.79
CA LEU A 41 -3.76 -3.02 3.18
C LEU A 41 -2.25 -3.20 3.25
N SER A 42 -1.60 -2.38 4.06
CA SER A 42 -0.15 -2.44 4.24
C SER A 42 0.29 -2.36 5.69
N GLY A 43 1.35 -3.10 5.99
CA GLY A 43 2.19 -2.83 7.14
C GLY A 43 3.13 -1.66 6.87
N HIS A 44 3.78 -1.16 7.92
CA HIS A 44 4.89 -0.23 7.79
C HIS A 44 5.90 -0.44 8.92
N THR A 45 7.13 0.03 8.74
CA THR A 45 8.35 -0.24 9.54
C THR A 45 8.29 0.24 11.01
N HIS A 46 7.28 -0.14 11.78
CA HIS A 46 7.04 0.35 13.14
C HIS A 46 7.00 1.89 13.26
N GLY A 47 6.65 2.56 12.16
CA GLY A 47 6.67 4.02 12.06
C GLY A 47 8.07 4.65 12.19
N GLY A 48 9.15 3.88 12.04
CA GLY A 48 10.51 4.34 12.27
C GLY A 48 10.92 4.32 13.75
N GLN A 49 10.55 3.24 14.46
CA GLN A 49 10.73 2.90 15.89
C GLN A 49 11.88 3.57 16.70
N PHE A 50 12.97 4.00 16.06
CA PHE A 50 14.11 4.65 16.71
C PHE A 50 14.32 6.08 16.19
N TRP A 51 14.57 7.01 17.11
CA TRP A 51 15.00 8.37 16.77
C TRP A 51 16.42 8.34 16.16
N PRO A 52 16.73 9.10 15.09
CA PRO A 52 15.86 10.06 14.38
C PRO A 52 15.16 9.47 13.12
N PHE A 53 15.18 8.15 12.92
CA PHE A 53 14.73 7.49 11.67
C PHE A 53 13.24 7.66 11.36
N VAL A 54 12.42 8.01 12.36
CA VAL A 54 11.04 8.53 12.18
C VAL A 54 10.93 9.58 11.08
N TYR A 55 11.88 10.51 10.97
CA TYR A 55 11.84 11.59 9.97
C TYR A 55 12.14 11.07 8.56
N ALA A 56 13.13 10.19 8.42
CA ALA A 56 13.49 9.59 7.13
C ALA A 56 12.34 8.73 6.59
N VAL A 57 11.67 7.96 7.46
CA VAL A 57 10.53 7.12 7.07
C VAL A 57 9.36 7.96 6.54
N ARG A 58 9.08 9.11 7.19
CA ARG A 58 8.04 10.06 6.74
C ARG A 58 8.36 10.71 5.40
N LEU A 59 9.62 11.01 5.13
CA LEU A 59 10.05 11.59 3.86
C LEU A 59 10.01 10.57 2.71
N ALA A 60 10.33 9.31 3.01
CA ALA A 60 10.47 8.27 2.00
C ALA A 60 9.17 7.52 1.66
N ASN A 61 8.06 7.79 2.36
CA ASN A 61 6.82 7.04 2.15
C ASN A 61 5.61 7.98 2.02
N PRO A 62 4.75 7.79 1.01
CA PRO A 62 3.58 8.62 0.82
C PRO A 62 2.58 8.47 1.96
N TYR A 63 2.52 7.28 2.58
CA TYR A 63 1.61 6.97 3.67
C TYR A 63 2.34 6.20 4.77
N THR A 64 2.27 6.70 6.01
CA THR A 64 2.97 6.09 7.15
C THR A 64 2.06 5.45 8.19
N ALA A 65 0.77 5.85 8.25
CA ALA A 65 -0.32 5.13 8.94
C ALA A 65 -1.69 5.70 8.57
N GLY A 66 -2.73 4.96 8.93
CA GLY A 66 -4.11 5.39 8.85
C GLY A 66 -4.72 5.08 7.48
N LEU A 67 -5.97 5.52 7.31
CA LEU A 67 -6.73 5.37 6.07
C LEU A 67 -6.61 6.63 5.23
N HIS A 68 -6.29 6.47 3.94
CA HIS A 68 -6.17 7.56 2.96
C HIS A 68 -6.80 7.16 1.63
N ASN A 69 -7.22 8.14 0.84
CA ASN A 69 -7.62 7.92 -0.56
C ASN A 69 -6.47 8.34 -1.47
N HIS A 70 -6.04 7.43 -2.34
CA HIS A 70 -5.05 7.65 -3.38
C HIS A 70 -5.73 7.46 -4.74
N ASP A 71 -6.16 8.57 -5.34
CA ASP A 71 -6.77 8.62 -6.67
C ASP A 71 -7.89 7.59 -6.89
N GLY A 72 -8.78 7.45 -5.89
CA GLY A 72 -9.91 6.51 -5.92
C GLY A 72 -9.64 5.15 -5.27
N THR A 73 -8.37 4.77 -5.05
CA THR A 73 -8.01 3.57 -4.27
C THR A 73 -7.82 3.93 -2.81
N TRP A 74 -8.48 3.21 -1.91
CA TRP A 74 -8.21 3.35 -0.47
C TRP A 74 -6.89 2.68 -0.10
N ILE A 75 -6.13 3.27 0.82
CA ILE A 75 -4.98 2.63 1.45
C ILE A 75 -5.11 2.73 2.97
N TYR A 76 -5.00 1.60 3.65
CA TYR A 76 -4.84 1.55 5.09
C TYR A 76 -3.44 1.07 5.46
N VAL A 77 -2.72 1.88 6.23
CA VAL A 77 -1.39 1.55 6.73
C VAL A 77 -1.43 1.34 8.23
N ASN A 78 -1.10 0.14 8.69
CA ASN A 78 -0.89 -0.19 10.09
C ASN A 78 0.62 -0.24 10.39
N ARG A 79 1.04 0.25 11.56
CA ARG A 79 2.48 0.32 11.94
C ARG A 79 2.95 -0.91 12.72
N GLY A 80 2.13 -1.95 12.86
CA GLY A 80 2.34 -2.97 13.89
C GLY A 80 1.87 -2.48 15.24
#